data_AF-A0A2N9F1K9-F1
#
_entry.id   AF-A0A2N9F1K9-F1
#
_cell.length_a   1.000
_cell.length_b   1.000
_cell.length_c   1.000
_cell.angle_alpha   90.00
_cell.angle_beta   90.00
_cell.angle_gamma   90.00
#
_symmetry.space_group_name_H-M   'P 1'
#
loop_
_entity.id
_entity.type
_entity.pdbx_description
1 polymer ?
#
loop_
_entity_poly.entity_id
_entity_poly.type
_entity_poly.pdbx_seq_one_letter_code
_entity_poly.pdbx_strand_id
1 'polypeptide(L)'
;MDTLLKTPNKLEFFNPLHGFSEKVSNSSSSKLQNQELRFGSKRSHMRWGRSGCVKASSSALLELVPETKKESLDFELPLYDPSKGLVVDLAVVGGGPAGLAVAQQVSEAGLSVCAIDPSPKLIWPNNYGVWVDEFEAMDLLDCLDTTWSGAVVFVDDQSKKKDLDRPYGRVNRKQLKSKMLQKCITNGVKFHQAKVIKVIHEEFKSLLICNDGVTVQASVVLDATGFSRCLVQYDKPYNPGYQVAYGILAEVEEHPFDVDKMVFMDWRDSHLNNNVELKERNSRIPTFLYAMPFSSDRIFLEETSLVARPGLPMEDIQERMVARLRHLGIKVKSIEEDERCVIPMGGPLPVLPQRVVGIGGTAGMVHPSTGYMVARTLAAAPIVANAIVRYLGSDEGLPGNDLSAEVWKDLWPIQRRRQREFFCFGMDILLKLDLPGTRRFFDAFFDLEPHYWHGFLSSRLFLPELIVFGLSLFSHASNMSRIEIMAKGTVPLANMIKNLIKDSN
;
A
#
# COMPACT_ATOMS: atom_id res chain seq x y z
N MET A 1 -41.05 -17.74 8.88
CA MET A 1 -41.62 -16.57 8.18
C MET A 1 -40.49 -15.58 7.99
N ASP A 2 -40.07 -15.49 6.74
CA ASP A 2 -38.90 -14.78 6.25
C ASP A 2 -38.94 -13.28 6.51
N THR A 3 -37.78 -12.69 6.81
CA THR A 3 -37.47 -11.34 6.33
C THR A 3 -35.96 -11.17 6.25
N LEU A 4 -35.44 -11.46 5.04
CA LEU A 4 -34.09 -11.20 4.57
C LEU A 4 -33.84 -9.68 4.50
N LEU A 5 -32.94 -9.16 5.33
CA LEU A 5 -32.36 -7.83 5.17
C LEU A 5 -31.15 -7.92 4.23
N LYS A 6 -31.37 -7.52 2.98
CA LYS A 6 -30.33 -7.24 1.98
C LYS A 6 -29.60 -5.94 2.36
N THR A 7 -28.31 -6.01 2.63
CA THR A 7 -27.40 -4.85 2.66
C THR A 7 -26.78 -4.65 1.27
N PRO A 8 -26.86 -3.45 0.66
CA PRO A 8 -26.20 -3.18 -0.62
C PRO A 8 -24.76 -2.72 -0.41
N ASN A 9 -23.79 -3.56 -0.80
CA ASN A 9 -22.43 -3.12 -1.08
C ASN A 9 -22.41 -2.44 -2.46
N LYS A 10 -22.31 -1.11 -2.48
CA LYS A 10 -21.88 -0.32 -3.65
C LYS A 10 -21.07 0.88 -3.15
N LEU A 11 -19.75 0.77 -3.25
CA LEU A 11 -18.87 1.93 -3.33
C LEU A 11 -18.92 2.40 -4.79
N GLU A 12 -19.75 3.39 -5.08
CA GLU A 12 -19.74 4.08 -6.36
C GLU A 12 -18.63 5.15 -6.35
N PHE A 13 -17.75 5.06 -7.36
CA PHE A 13 -16.73 6.06 -7.66
C PHE A 13 -17.42 7.36 -8.11
N PHE A 14 -17.30 8.43 -7.32
CA PHE A 14 -17.71 9.77 -7.74
C PHE A 14 -16.58 10.44 -8.52
N ASN A 15 -16.83 10.69 -9.81
CA ASN A 15 -16.06 11.63 -10.63
C ASN A 15 -16.33 13.07 -10.17
N PRO A 16 -15.32 13.95 -10.08
CA PRO A 16 -15.54 15.37 -9.79
C PRO A 16 -16.00 16.11 -11.05
N LEU A 17 -17.26 16.55 -11.06
CA LEU A 17 -17.76 17.55 -12.02
C LEU A 17 -17.40 18.95 -11.52
N HIS A 18 -16.70 19.69 -12.37
CA HIS A 18 -16.40 21.10 -12.22
C HIS A 18 -17.69 21.93 -12.07
N GLY A 19 -17.77 22.71 -10.98
CA GLY A 19 -18.73 23.81 -10.86
C GLY A 19 -18.22 25.04 -11.60
N PHE A 20 -19.03 25.56 -12.52
CA PHE A 20 -18.93 26.94 -13.00
C PHE A 20 -20.26 27.67 -12.73
N SER A 21 -20.09 28.92 -12.34
CA SER A 21 -21.01 29.88 -11.73
C SER A 21 -22.33 30.14 -12.48
N GLU A 22 -23.37 30.41 -11.69
CA GLU A 22 -24.64 31.02 -12.07
C GLU A 22 -24.47 32.39 -12.78
N LYS A 23 -25.31 32.67 -13.78
CA LYS A 23 -26.29 33.79 -13.78
C LYS A 23 -27.18 33.82 -15.04
N VAL A 24 -28.49 33.71 -14.80
CA VAL A 24 -29.63 34.51 -15.33
C VAL A 24 -29.70 34.81 -16.84
N SER A 25 -30.75 34.32 -17.52
CA SER A 25 -31.82 35.15 -18.11
C SER A 25 -32.81 34.35 -18.98
N ASN A 26 -34.06 34.83 -18.96
CA ASN A 26 -35.26 34.33 -19.64
C ASN A 26 -35.15 34.26 -21.18
N SER A 27 -35.82 33.29 -21.79
CA SER A 27 -37.04 33.52 -22.61
C SER A 27 -37.28 32.42 -23.67
N SER A 28 -38.52 32.43 -24.14
CA SER A 28 -39.34 31.45 -24.85
C SER A 28 -39.03 31.16 -26.33
N SER A 29 -39.78 30.15 -26.84
CA SER A 29 -40.17 29.86 -28.25
C SER A 29 -39.22 28.90 -29.00
N SER A 30 -39.64 28.00 -29.89
CA SER A 30 -40.94 27.52 -30.38
C SER A 30 -40.72 26.26 -31.23
N LYS A 31 -41.73 25.39 -31.24
CA LYS A 31 -42.14 24.34 -32.21
C LYS A 31 -41.40 24.17 -33.55
N LEU A 32 -41.30 22.92 -34.00
CA LEU A 32 -41.73 22.31 -35.30
C LEU A 32 -40.78 21.14 -35.64
N GLN A 33 -41.21 19.88 -35.57
CA GLN A 33 -42.06 19.07 -36.47
C GLN A 33 -41.26 18.11 -37.36
N ASN A 34 -41.87 16.93 -37.55
CA ASN A 34 -41.71 15.94 -38.62
C ASN A 34 -40.49 15.01 -38.58
N GLN A 35 -40.54 13.74 -38.97
CA GLN A 35 -41.61 12.73 -39.16
C GLN A 35 -40.84 11.42 -39.42
N GLU A 36 -41.39 10.28 -39.02
CA GLU A 36 -40.86 8.95 -39.33
C GLU A 36 -40.91 8.61 -40.83
N LEU A 37 -40.04 7.70 -41.28
CA LEU A 37 -40.35 6.71 -42.32
C LEU A 37 -39.41 5.50 -42.23
N ARG A 38 -40.00 4.33 -41.99
CA ARG A 38 -39.40 2.99 -42.11
C ARG A 38 -39.27 2.59 -43.58
N PHE A 39 -38.18 1.92 -43.96
CA PHE A 39 -38.19 0.86 -44.98
C PHE A 39 -37.08 -0.16 -44.69
N GLY A 40 -37.43 -1.45 -44.74
CA GLY A 40 -36.52 -2.57 -44.54
C GLY A 40 -35.90 -3.09 -45.83
N SER A 41 -34.80 -3.84 -45.70
CA SER A 41 -34.34 -4.78 -46.72
C SER A 41 -33.59 -5.95 -46.09
N LYS A 42 -33.98 -7.17 -46.48
CA LYS A 42 -33.36 -8.45 -46.13
C LYS A 42 -32.09 -8.65 -46.94
N ARG A 43 -31.03 -9.24 -46.36
CA ARG A 43 -30.13 -10.13 -47.11
C ARG A 43 -29.44 -11.18 -46.23
N SER A 44 -29.21 -12.30 -46.90
CA SER A 44 -28.91 -13.68 -46.50
C SER A 44 -27.64 -13.94 -45.69
N HIS A 45 -27.73 -14.99 -44.87
CA HIS A 45 -26.65 -15.71 -44.20
C HIS A 45 -25.55 -16.21 -45.15
N MET A 46 -24.29 -16.06 -44.72
CA MET A 46 -23.19 -16.96 -45.07
C MET A 46 -22.52 -17.40 -43.76
N ARG A 47 -22.61 -18.70 -43.45
CA ARG A 47 -21.94 -19.35 -42.32
C ARG A 47 -20.47 -19.58 -42.72
N TRP A 48 -19.54 -19.07 -41.92
CA TRP A 48 -18.17 -19.60 -41.86
C TRP A 48 -17.90 -20.06 -40.43
N GLY A 49 -17.39 -21.28 -40.30
CA GLY A 49 -17.23 -22.01 -39.04
C GLY A 49 -16.29 -21.29 -38.07
N ARG A 50 -16.77 -21.08 -36.85
CA ARG A 50 -15.93 -20.72 -35.71
C ARG A 50 -15.23 -21.99 -35.21
N SER A 51 -13.91 -22.06 -35.34
CA SER A 51 -13.12 -22.85 -34.41
C SER A 51 -13.32 -22.24 -33.02
N GLY A 52 -13.95 -22.99 -32.12
CA GLY A 52 -14.17 -22.57 -30.74
C GLY A 52 -12.84 -22.47 -30.00
N CYS A 53 -12.26 -21.26 -29.96
CA CYS A 53 -11.35 -20.90 -28.89
C CYS A 53 -12.22 -20.75 -27.65
N VAL A 54 -12.22 -21.76 -26.78
CA VAL A 54 -12.81 -21.67 -25.45
C VAL A 54 -12.02 -20.61 -24.70
N LYS A 55 -12.55 -19.38 -24.66
CA LYS A 55 -12.09 -18.37 -23.71
C LYS A 55 -12.32 -18.95 -22.32
N ALA A 56 -11.30 -19.53 -21.71
CA ALA A 56 -11.26 -19.63 -20.26
C ALA A 56 -11.19 -18.18 -19.75
N SER A 57 -12.35 -17.64 -19.40
CA SER A 57 -12.52 -16.29 -18.90
C SER A 57 -11.88 -16.16 -17.52
N SER A 58 -11.52 -14.94 -17.16
CA SER A 58 -11.19 -14.57 -15.76
C SER A 58 -12.21 -15.12 -14.76
N SER A 59 -13.46 -15.35 -15.19
CA SER A 59 -14.50 -16.01 -14.39
C SER A 59 -14.08 -17.35 -13.81
N ALA A 60 -13.32 -18.19 -14.53
CA ALA A 60 -12.98 -19.53 -14.04
C ALA A 60 -12.00 -19.50 -12.85
N LEU A 61 -11.04 -18.55 -12.84
CA LEU A 61 -10.17 -18.34 -11.69
C LEU A 61 -10.96 -17.73 -10.52
N LEU A 62 -11.85 -16.79 -10.82
CA LEU A 62 -12.71 -16.14 -9.84
C LEU A 62 -13.74 -17.09 -9.20
N GLU A 63 -14.18 -18.13 -9.92
CA GLU A 63 -15.06 -19.19 -9.40
C GLU A 63 -14.38 -20.06 -8.34
N LEU A 64 -13.05 -20.11 -8.32
CA LEU A 64 -12.27 -20.84 -7.30
C LEU A 64 -11.99 -19.99 -6.05
N VAL A 65 -12.24 -18.68 -6.10
CA VAL A 65 -11.99 -17.78 -4.97
C VAL A 65 -12.98 -18.11 -3.86
N PRO A 66 -12.52 -18.51 -2.66
CA PRO A 66 -13.42 -18.81 -1.55
C PRO A 66 -14.14 -17.56 -1.07
N GLU A 67 -15.29 -17.72 -0.40
CA GLU A 67 -15.85 -16.62 0.38
C GLU A 67 -14.81 -16.18 1.43
N THR A 68 -14.53 -14.88 1.48
CA THR A 68 -13.51 -14.30 2.37
C THR A 68 -13.79 -14.69 3.83
N LYS A 69 -13.06 -15.67 4.36
CA LYS A 69 -13.15 -16.06 5.76
C LYS A 69 -12.44 -15.01 6.61
N LYS A 70 -13.23 -14.21 7.31
CA LYS A 70 -12.73 -13.29 8.34
C LYS A 70 -12.28 -14.08 9.56
N GLU A 71 -10.99 -14.43 9.60
CA GLU A 71 -10.41 -15.08 10.77
C GLU A 71 -10.18 -14.06 11.90
N SER A 72 -10.59 -14.41 13.12
CA SER A 72 -10.39 -13.59 14.32
C SER A 72 -9.51 -14.32 15.32
N LEU A 73 -8.69 -13.57 16.03
CA LEU A 73 -7.90 -14.08 17.15
C LEU A 73 -8.79 -14.35 18.37
N ASP A 74 -8.49 -15.43 19.07
CA ASP A 74 -9.18 -15.82 20.31
C ASP A 74 -8.48 -15.19 21.53
N PHE A 75 -8.73 -13.89 21.72
CA PHE A 75 -8.28 -13.14 22.90
C PHE A 75 -9.46 -12.49 23.60
N GLU A 76 -9.42 -12.49 24.93
CA GLU A 76 -10.25 -11.63 25.75
C GLU A 76 -9.58 -10.26 25.87
N LEU A 77 -10.22 -9.22 25.32
CA LEU A 77 -9.66 -7.88 25.30
C LEU A 77 -10.11 -7.09 26.54
N PRO A 78 -9.19 -6.47 27.31
CA PRO A 78 -9.55 -5.55 28.37
C PRO A 78 -10.31 -4.34 27.79
N LEU A 79 -11.61 -4.24 28.05
CA LEU A 79 -12.44 -3.20 27.45
C LEU A 79 -12.25 -1.84 28.13
N TYR A 80 -12.35 -0.77 27.34
CA TYR A 80 -12.46 0.59 27.84
C TYR A 80 -13.80 0.78 28.56
N ASP A 81 -13.75 1.35 29.76
CA ASP A 81 -14.94 1.64 30.57
C ASP A 81 -15.24 3.15 30.52
N PRO A 82 -16.26 3.58 29.76
CA PRO A 82 -16.59 4.99 29.62
C PRO A 82 -17.12 5.62 30.91
N SER A 83 -17.61 4.81 31.87
CA SER A 83 -18.17 5.33 33.13
C SER A 83 -17.11 5.93 34.06
N LYS A 84 -15.84 5.54 33.89
CA LYS A 84 -14.73 6.06 34.70
C LYS A 84 -14.35 7.49 34.35
N GLY A 85 -14.75 8.00 33.17
CA GLY A 85 -14.46 9.36 32.74
C GLY A 85 -12.96 9.71 32.68
N LEU A 86 -12.08 8.70 32.63
CA LEU A 86 -10.63 8.89 32.67
C LEU A 86 -10.13 9.46 31.35
N VAL A 87 -9.29 10.49 31.45
CA VAL A 87 -8.45 10.95 30.35
C VAL A 87 -7.28 9.99 30.27
N VAL A 88 -7.13 9.32 29.12
CA VAL A 88 -5.97 8.46 28.87
C VAL A 88 -4.79 9.28 28.35
N ASP A 89 -3.58 8.79 28.55
CA ASP A 89 -2.38 9.45 28.04
C ASP A 89 -2.35 9.41 26.51
N LEU A 90 -2.71 8.26 25.93
CA LEU A 90 -2.73 8.04 24.49
C LEU A 90 -4.01 7.32 24.02
N ALA A 91 -4.71 7.91 23.07
CA ALA A 91 -5.69 7.21 22.25
C ALA A 91 -5.06 6.82 20.89
N VAL A 92 -5.05 5.53 20.57
CA VAL A 92 -4.59 4.99 19.28
C VAL A 92 -5.80 4.63 18.44
N VAL A 93 -5.95 5.27 17.28
CA VAL A 93 -7.06 5.01 16.36
C VAL A 93 -6.58 4.13 15.21
N GLY A 94 -6.99 2.85 15.23
CA GLY A 94 -6.60 1.82 14.26
C GLY A 94 -5.69 0.74 14.86
N GLY A 95 -6.15 -0.51 14.79
CA GLY A 95 -5.48 -1.71 15.30
C GLY A 95 -4.56 -2.40 14.28
N GLY A 96 -3.95 -1.63 13.38
CA GLY A 96 -2.93 -2.11 12.43
C GLY A 96 -1.56 -2.31 13.10
N PRO A 97 -0.54 -2.83 12.36
CA PRO A 97 0.81 -3.03 12.89
C PRO A 97 1.39 -1.75 13.51
N ALA A 98 1.17 -0.60 12.85
CA ALA A 98 1.65 0.70 13.31
C ALA A 98 1.06 1.11 14.67
N GLY A 99 -0.26 1.01 14.80
CA GLY A 99 -0.97 1.41 16.02
C GLY A 99 -0.65 0.50 17.20
N LEU A 100 -0.65 -0.82 16.99
CA LEU A 100 -0.29 -1.77 18.05
C LEU A 100 1.17 -1.61 18.49
N ALA A 101 2.11 -1.32 17.57
CA ALA A 101 3.52 -1.13 17.92
C ALA A 101 3.73 0.07 18.84
N VAL A 102 3.05 1.20 18.57
CA VAL A 102 3.13 2.39 19.43
C VAL A 102 2.37 2.17 20.74
N ALA A 103 1.17 1.58 20.69
CA ALA A 103 0.39 1.26 21.89
C ALA A 103 1.17 0.38 22.86
N GLN A 104 1.86 -0.64 22.35
CA GLN A 104 2.71 -1.53 23.14
C GLN A 104 3.80 -0.75 23.88
N GLN A 105 4.60 0.05 23.15
CA GLN A 105 5.76 0.73 23.74
C GLN A 105 5.37 1.86 24.70
N VAL A 106 4.30 2.59 24.40
CA VAL A 106 3.80 3.64 25.29
C VAL A 106 3.23 3.05 26.58
N SER A 107 2.49 1.94 26.48
CA SER A 107 1.98 1.24 27.68
C SER A 107 3.08 0.52 28.48
N GLU A 108 4.15 0.07 27.83
CA GLU A 108 5.34 -0.51 28.50
C GLU A 108 6.04 0.52 29.39
N ALA A 109 5.98 1.80 29.03
CA ALA A 109 6.45 2.91 29.85
C ALA A 109 5.49 3.29 31.01
N GLY A 110 4.40 2.54 31.21
CA GLY A 110 3.44 2.75 32.29
C GLY A 110 2.33 3.77 31.99
N LEU A 111 2.26 4.31 30.77
CA LEU A 111 1.23 5.27 30.38
C LEU A 111 -0.08 4.57 30.02
N SER A 112 -1.20 5.23 30.29
CA SER A 112 -2.54 4.72 30.02
C SER A 112 -2.88 4.85 28.53
N VAL A 113 -3.21 3.72 27.89
CA VAL A 113 -3.50 3.67 26.44
C VAL A 113 -4.88 3.09 26.18
N CYS A 114 -5.64 3.76 25.30
CA CYS A 114 -6.87 3.24 24.71
C CYS A 114 -6.70 3.00 23.21
N ALA A 115 -6.78 1.75 22.77
CA ALA A 115 -6.78 1.37 21.36
C ALA A 115 -8.22 1.27 20.84
N ILE A 116 -8.55 2.07 19.84
CA ILE A 116 -9.89 2.16 19.24
C ILE A 116 -9.82 1.57 17.83
N ASP A 117 -10.53 0.47 17.61
CA ASP A 117 -10.57 -0.21 16.30
C ASP A 117 -11.95 -0.87 16.10
N PRO A 118 -12.56 -0.83 14.89
CA PRO A 118 -13.87 -1.46 14.68
C PRO A 118 -13.86 -2.99 14.77
N SER A 119 -12.70 -3.63 14.64
CA SER A 119 -12.52 -5.08 14.56
C SER A 119 -11.16 -5.51 15.13
N PRO A 120 -10.89 -5.23 16.43
CA PRO A 120 -9.55 -5.35 17.00
C PRO A 120 -9.00 -6.79 16.98
N LYS A 121 -9.90 -7.79 16.96
CA LYS A 121 -9.55 -9.22 16.89
C LYS A 121 -9.36 -9.75 15.48
N LEU A 122 -9.84 -9.07 14.44
CA LEU A 122 -9.79 -9.54 13.06
C LEU A 122 -8.34 -9.57 12.55
N ILE A 123 -7.88 -10.68 11.97
CA ILE A 123 -6.53 -10.75 11.39
C ILE A 123 -6.41 -9.72 10.25
N TRP A 124 -5.23 -9.10 10.11
CA TRP A 124 -5.01 -8.11 9.07
C TRP A 124 -5.13 -8.75 7.68
N PRO A 125 -5.88 -8.16 6.75
CA PRO A 125 -6.26 -8.82 5.50
C PRO A 125 -5.13 -8.92 4.46
N ASN A 126 -4.12 -8.04 4.51
CA ASN A 126 -3.07 -7.95 3.48
C ASN A 126 -1.86 -8.79 3.84
N ASN A 127 -1.25 -9.47 2.87
CA ASN A 127 0.04 -10.14 3.03
C ASN A 127 1.19 -9.13 3.06
N TYR A 128 2.25 -9.51 3.77
CA TYR A 128 3.47 -8.70 3.86
C TYR A 128 4.68 -9.55 3.50
N GLY A 129 5.43 -9.08 2.51
CA GLY A 129 6.79 -9.50 2.24
C GLY A 129 7.78 -8.53 2.87
N VAL A 130 8.87 -9.05 3.42
CA VAL A 130 9.93 -8.28 4.08
C VAL A 130 11.29 -8.87 3.76
N TRP A 131 12.34 -8.03 3.80
CA TRP A 131 13.69 -8.56 3.83
C TRP A 131 13.99 -9.09 5.23
N VAL A 132 14.59 -10.28 5.31
CA VAL A 132 14.77 -10.98 6.60
C VAL A 132 15.62 -10.14 7.57
N ASP A 133 16.65 -9.45 7.08
CA ASP A 133 17.52 -8.57 7.87
C ASP A 133 16.75 -7.43 8.57
N GLU A 134 15.64 -6.96 7.99
CA GLU A 134 14.83 -5.91 8.60
C GLU A 134 14.04 -6.43 9.81
N PHE A 135 13.54 -7.66 9.75
CA PHE A 135 12.82 -8.29 10.85
C PHE A 135 13.77 -8.83 11.92
N GLU A 136 14.96 -9.29 11.53
CA GLU A 136 16.04 -9.65 12.46
C GLU A 136 16.42 -8.46 13.34
N ALA A 137 16.64 -7.29 12.74
CA ALA A 137 16.98 -6.06 13.47
C ALA A 137 15.89 -5.61 14.47
N MET A 138 14.68 -6.15 14.38
CA MET A 138 13.55 -5.85 15.27
C MET A 138 13.16 -7.02 16.20
N ASP A 139 13.91 -8.12 16.20
CA ASP A 139 13.58 -9.35 16.95
C ASP A 139 12.19 -9.91 16.59
N LEU A 140 11.91 -9.97 15.28
CA LEU A 140 10.64 -10.42 14.69
C LEU A 140 10.79 -11.62 13.75
N LEU A 141 11.93 -12.33 13.78
CA LEU A 141 12.13 -13.52 12.93
C LEU A 141 11.10 -14.61 13.20
N ASP A 142 10.66 -14.75 14.45
CA ASP A 142 9.59 -15.67 14.85
C ASP A 142 8.24 -15.32 14.19
N CYS A 143 8.07 -14.11 13.66
CA CYS A 143 6.86 -13.68 12.95
C CYS A 143 6.91 -13.94 11.44
N LEU A 144 7.88 -14.70 10.92
CA LEU A 144 7.94 -15.13 9.52
C LEU A 144 7.41 -16.56 9.40
N ASP A 145 6.49 -16.83 8.48
CA ASP A 145 5.99 -18.20 8.23
C ASP A 145 6.85 -18.95 7.20
N THR A 146 7.50 -18.23 6.29
CA THR A 146 8.39 -18.81 5.28
C THR A 146 9.47 -17.82 4.89
N THR A 147 10.67 -18.33 4.68
CA THR A 147 11.84 -17.56 4.23
C THR A 147 12.48 -18.25 3.04
N TRP A 148 12.96 -17.44 2.10
CA TRP A 148 13.73 -17.88 0.94
C TRP A 148 15.16 -17.37 1.09
N SER A 149 16.13 -18.18 0.65
CA SER A 149 17.56 -17.86 0.77
C SER A 149 17.93 -16.58 0.00
N GLY A 150 17.15 -16.26 -1.02
CA GLY A 150 17.25 -15.01 -1.77
C GLY A 150 16.05 -14.75 -2.66
N ALA A 151 16.20 -13.73 -3.50
CA ALA A 151 15.20 -13.29 -4.45
C ALA A 151 15.74 -13.38 -5.88
N VAL A 152 14.87 -13.52 -6.88
CA VAL A 152 15.27 -13.49 -8.29
C VAL A 152 14.47 -12.47 -9.08
N VAL A 153 15.13 -11.86 -10.07
CA VAL A 153 14.52 -10.89 -10.99
C VAL A 153 14.68 -11.38 -12.43
N PHE A 154 13.58 -11.40 -13.17
CA PHE A 154 13.54 -11.62 -14.61
C PHE A 154 13.23 -10.31 -15.30
N VAL A 155 14.22 -9.72 -15.97
CA VAL A 155 14.05 -8.44 -16.69
C VAL A 155 13.31 -8.64 -18.00
N ASP A 156 13.66 -9.66 -18.77
CA ASP A 156 13.02 -10.00 -20.04
C ASP A 156 13.22 -11.49 -20.37
N ASP A 157 12.71 -11.91 -21.52
CA ASP A 157 12.74 -13.31 -21.97
C ASP A 157 14.12 -13.77 -22.47
N GLN A 158 15.06 -12.85 -22.72
CA GLN A 158 16.35 -13.13 -23.36
C GLN A 158 17.50 -13.13 -22.36
N SER A 159 17.41 -12.25 -21.36
CA SER A 159 18.41 -12.02 -20.34
C SER A 159 18.39 -13.14 -19.30
N LYS A 160 19.56 -13.43 -18.71
CA LYS A 160 19.64 -14.34 -17.57
C LYS A 160 18.92 -13.73 -16.36
N LYS A 161 18.32 -14.59 -15.54
CA LYS A 161 17.80 -14.17 -14.23
C LYS A 161 18.91 -13.51 -13.41
N LYS A 162 18.59 -12.44 -12.70
CA LYS A 162 19.46 -11.85 -11.69
C LYS A 162 19.15 -12.49 -10.34
N ASP A 163 20.16 -13.04 -9.68
CA ASP A 163 20.04 -13.58 -8.32
C ASP A 163 20.37 -12.47 -7.32
N LEU A 164 19.44 -12.20 -6.42
CA LEU A 164 19.60 -11.26 -5.33
C LEU A 164 19.93 -12.07 -4.08
N ASP A 165 21.20 -12.03 -3.68
CA ASP A 165 21.71 -12.69 -2.49
C ASP A 165 21.31 -11.94 -1.20
N ARG A 166 20.01 -11.73 -1.04
CA ARG A 166 19.38 -11.13 0.14
C ARG A 166 18.13 -11.92 0.49
N PRO A 167 18.12 -12.62 1.65
CA PRO A 167 16.98 -13.42 2.06
C PRO A 167 15.69 -12.61 2.17
N TYR A 168 14.58 -13.21 1.73
CA TYR A 168 13.25 -12.61 1.76
C TYR A 168 12.32 -13.49 2.59
N GLY A 169 11.32 -12.88 3.24
CA GLY A 169 10.38 -13.60 4.09
C GLY A 169 8.95 -13.12 3.92
N ARG A 170 8.00 -14.05 4.07
CA ARG A 170 6.58 -13.73 4.24
C ARG A 170 6.27 -13.65 5.72
N VAL A 171 5.51 -12.63 6.09
CA VAL A 171 5.12 -12.40 7.48
C VAL A 171 3.91 -13.26 7.83
N ASN A 172 4.02 -14.01 8.93
CA ASN A 172 2.91 -14.64 9.60
C ASN A 172 2.05 -13.56 10.29
N ARG A 173 1.04 -13.06 9.59
CA ARG A 173 0.16 -11.98 10.06
C ARG A 173 -0.56 -12.32 11.36
N LYS A 174 -0.97 -13.59 11.51
CA LYS A 174 -1.65 -14.09 12.71
C LYS A 174 -0.70 -14.05 13.90
N GLN A 175 0.51 -14.54 13.74
CA GLN A 175 1.52 -14.57 14.80
C GLN A 175 2.00 -13.17 15.16
N LEU A 176 2.29 -12.32 14.18
CA LEU A 176 2.69 -10.93 14.41
C LEU A 176 1.60 -10.18 15.19
N LYS A 177 0.34 -10.26 14.75
CA LYS A 177 -0.77 -9.61 15.46
C LYS A 177 -0.96 -10.18 16.86
N SER A 178 -0.87 -11.50 17.03
CA SER A 178 -1.00 -12.16 18.34
C SER A 178 0.09 -11.72 19.31
N LYS A 179 1.35 -11.68 18.87
CA LYS A 179 2.51 -11.22 19.65
C LYS A 179 2.31 -9.77 20.13
N MET A 180 1.91 -8.87 19.22
CA MET A 180 1.70 -7.47 19.55
C MET A 180 0.49 -7.26 20.47
N LEU A 181 -0.62 -7.95 20.20
CA LEU A 181 -1.84 -7.85 20.99
C LEU A 181 -1.64 -8.38 22.41
N GLN A 182 -0.96 -9.52 22.57
CA GLN A 182 -0.63 -10.09 23.88
C GLN A 182 0.22 -9.12 24.72
N LYS A 183 1.23 -8.47 24.11
CA LYS A 183 2.03 -7.46 24.81
C LYS A 183 1.18 -6.25 25.22
N CYS A 184 0.34 -5.73 24.33
CA CYS A 184 -0.60 -4.65 24.67
C CYS A 184 -1.52 -5.03 25.85
N ILE A 185 -2.08 -6.23 25.85
CA ILE A 185 -2.94 -6.72 26.94
C ILE A 185 -2.16 -6.79 28.26
N THR A 186 -0.95 -7.36 28.21
CA THR A 186 -0.07 -7.52 29.39
C THR A 186 0.32 -6.16 29.98
N ASN A 187 0.55 -5.16 29.13
CA ASN A 187 0.87 -3.79 29.54
C ASN A 187 -0.37 -2.97 29.97
N GLY A 188 -1.56 -3.56 29.95
CA GLY A 188 -2.79 -2.92 30.45
C GLY A 188 -3.54 -2.02 29.46
N VAL A 189 -3.21 -2.08 28.16
CA VAL A 189 -3.95 -1.34 27.11
C VAL A 189 -5.43 -1.70 27.17
N LYS A 190 -6.29 -0.68 27.11
CA LYS A 190 -7.75 -0.84 26.99
C LYS A 190 -8.17 -0.78 25.54
N PHE A 191 -9.17 -1.57 25.18
CA PHE A 191 -9.68 -1.65 23.82
C PHE A 191 -11.11 -1.14 23.75
N HIS A 192 -11.40 -0.36 22.72
CA HIS A 192 -12.74 0.10 22.41
C HIS A 192 -13.10 -0.31 20.98
N GLN A 193 -14.07 -1.21 20.85
CA GLN A 193 -14.49 -1.73 19.55
C GLN A 193 -15.45 -0.75 18.86
N ALA A 194 -14.90 0.32 18.29
CA ALA A 194 -15.69 1.35 17.64
C ALA A 194 -14.88 2.04 16.53
N LYS A 195 -15.56 2.92 15.78
CA LYS A 195 -14.94 3.81 14.80
C LYS A 195 -14.98 5.24 15.33
N VAL A 196 -13.82 5.89 15.39
CA VAL A 196 -13.75 7.34 15.65
C VAL A 196 -14.30 8.09 14.44
N ILE A 197 -15.26 8.97 14.68
CA ILE A 197 -15.90 9.80 13.63
C ILE A 197 -15.40 11.24 13.64
N LYS A 198 -14.95 11.73 14.80
CA LYS A 198 -14.52 13.11 14.98
C LYS A 198 -13.58 13.23 16.16
N VAL A 199 -12.62 14.16 16.06
CA VAL A 199 -11.79 14.58 17.17
C VAL A 199 -12.02 16.08 17.42
N ILE A 200 -12.20 16.46 18.68
CA ILE A 200 -12.30 17.85 19.12
C ILE A 200 -11.12 18.12 20.05
N HIS A 201 -10.42 19.23 19.84
CA HIS A 201 -9.24 19.58 20.60
C HIS A 201 -9.56 20.65 21.64
N GLU A 202 -9.10 20.42 22.86
CA GLU A 202 -8.96 21.41 23.92
C GLU A 202 -7.46 21.70 24.13
N GLU A 203 -7.13 22.60 25.05
CA GLU A 203 -5.74 23.01 25.30
C GLU A 203 -4.85 21.80 25.67
N PHE A 204 -5.27 21.02 26.68
CA PHE A 204 -4.48 19.91 27.23
C PHE A 204 -4.94 18.52 26.79
N LYS A 205 -6.16 18.38 26.27
CA LYS A 205 -6.72 17.07 25.88
C LYS A 205 -7.52 17.14 24.59
N SER A 206 -7.88 15.97 24.07
CA SER A 206 -8.76 15.80 22.91
C SER A 206 -9.89 14.85 23.25
N LEU A 207 -11.05 15.09 22.63
CA LEU A 207 -12.24 14.25 22.74
C LEU A 207 -12.45 13.53 21.41
N LEU A 208 -12.37 12.20 21.45
CA LEU A 208 -12.61 11.32 20.32
C LEU A 208 -14.05 10.81 20.40
N ILE A 209 -14.88 11.28 19.48
CA ILE A 209 -16.28 10.86 19.39
C ILE A 209 -16.33 9.61 18.53
N CYS A 210 -16.90 8.53 19.06
CA CYS A 210 -17.05 7.25 18.38
C CYS A 210 -18.46 7.09 17.78
N ASN A 211 -18.59 6.21 16.81
CA ASN A 211 -19.85 5.96 16.09
C ASN A 211 -20.94 5.29 16.94
N ASP A 212 -20.60 4.76 18.10
CA ASP A 212 -21.53 4.17 19.08
C ASP A 212 -22.00 5.19 20.15
N GLY A 213 -21.56 6.46 20.03
CA GLY A 213 -21.89 7.54 20.96
C GLY A 213 -20.93 7.67 22.14
N VAL A 214 -19.98 6.74 22.32
CA VAL A 214 -18.96 6.85 23.37
C VAL A 214 -17.95 7.94 23.00
N THR A 215 -17.53 8.72 24.01
CA THR A 215 -16.45 9.70 23.86
C THR A 215 -15.25 9.26 24.68
N VAL A 216 -14.11 9.07 24.03
CA VAL A 216 -12.82 8.80 24.69
C VAL A 216 -12.07 10.11 24.83
N GLN A 217 -11.55 10.41 26.02
CA GLN A 217 -10.71 11.59 26.25
C GLN A 217 -9.24 11.17 26.31
N ALA A 218 -8.36 11.90 25.62
CA ALA A 218 -6.93 11.60 25.62
C ALA A 218 -6.05 12.84 25.56
N SER A 219 -4.88 12.80 26.20
CA SER A 219 -3.86 13.86 26.08
C SER A 219 -3.30 13.90 24.66
N VAL A 220 -2.98 12.73 24.10
CA VAL A 220 -2.46 12.55 22.74
C VAL A 220 -3.38 11.66 21.91
N VAL A 221 -3.58 12.03 20.63
CA VAL A 221 -4.29 11.21 19.65
C VAL A 221 -3.31 10.77 18.56
N LEU A 222 -3.21 9.46 18.37
CA LEU A 222 -2.45 8.84 17.30
C LEU A 222 -3.40 8.26 16.25
N ASP A 223 -3.39 8.85 15.06
CA ASP A 223 -4.01 8.28 13.86
C ASP A 223 -3.10 7.18 13.29
N ALA A 224 -3.57 5.94 13.39
CA ALA A 224 -2.96 4.75 12.80
C ALA A 224 -3.94 4.05 11.83
N THR A 225 -4.89 4.80 11.24
CA THR A 225 -5.99 4.28 10.40
C THR A 225 -5.59 3.87 8.98
N GLY A 226 -4.28 3.73 8.71
CA GLY A 226 -3.75 3.34 7.41
C GLY A 226 -4.05 4.39 6.34
N PHE A 227 -4.67 3.98 5.23
CA PHE A 227 -4.95 4.86 4.09
C PHE A 227 -6.30 5.60 4.17
N SER A 228 -7.01 5.48 5.30
CA SER A 228 -8.31 6.12 5.51
C SER A 228 -8.21 7.65 5.57
N ARG A 229 -7.06 8.20 6.00
CA ARG A 229 -6.76 9.64 6.07
C ARG A 229 -7.88 10.44 6.75
N CYS A 230 -8.41 9.92 7.86
CA CYS A 230 -9.65 10.43 8.43
C CYS A 230 -9.45 11.43 9.58
N LEU A 231 -8.29 11.45 10.26
CA LEU A 231 -8.06 12.34 11.41
C LEU A 231 -6.96 13.37 11.15
N VAL A 232 -5.83 12.97 10.59
CA VAL A 232 -4.78 13.93 10.21
C VAL A 232 -5.20 14.79 9.02
N GLN A 233 -4.79 16.04 9.05
CA GLN A 233 -5.11 17.06 8.06
C GLN A 233 -4.05 17.14 6.96
N TYR A 234 -4.49 17.48 5.76
CA TYR A 234 -3.66 17.67 4.56
C TYR A 234 -4.03 19.01 3.90
N ASP A 235 -3.05 19.74 3.39
CA ASP A 235 -3.21 21.04 2.71
C ASP A 235 -3.02 20.96 1.19
N LYS A 236 -2.66 19.78 0.68
CA LYS A 236 -2.36 19.54 -0.74
C LYS A 236 -3.39 18.58 -1.36
N PRO A 237 -3.71 18.75 -2.66
CA PRO A 237 -4.55 17.80 -3.39
C PRO A 237 -4.01 16.38 -3.29
N TYR A 238 -4.90 15.44 -3.02
CA TYR A 238 -4.52 14.03 -2.93
C TYR A 238 -4.49 13.39 -4.32
N ASN A 239 -3.30 13.29 -4.89
CA ASN A 239 -3.05 12.68 -6.20
C ASN A 239 -1.78 11.82 -6.20
N PRO A 240 -1.71 10.75 -5.38
CA PRO A 240 -0.55 9.87 -5.33
C PRO A 240 -0.40 9.04 -6.61
N GLY A 241 0.71 8.33 -6.76
CA GLY A 241 0.72 7.16 -7.63
C GLY A 241 -0.01 6.01 -6.95
N TYR A 242 -0.37 4.97 -7.69
CA TYR A 242 -0.97 3.76 -7.13
C TYR A 242 -0.25 2.53 -7.64
N GLN A 243 0.15 1.66 -6.71
CA GLN A 243 0.51 0.28 -6.99
C GLN A 243 -0.76 -0.55 -6.82
N VAL A 244 -1.06 -1.37 -7.82
CA VAL A 244 -2.28 -2.21 -7.84
C VAL A 244 -1.85 -3.64 -8.09
N ALA A 245 -2.34 -4.55 -7.25
CA ALA A 245 -1.97 -5.95 -7.33
C ALA A 245 -3.16 -6.88 -7.09
N TYR A 246 -3.13 -8.04 -7.75
CA TYR A 246 -4.03 -9.15 -7.50
C TYR A 246 -3.21 -10.39 -7.19
N GLY A 247 -3.41 -10.93 -5.99
CA GLY A 247 -2.68 -12.07 -5.46
C GLY A 247 -3.59 -13.25 -5.17
N ILE A 248 -3.04 -14.46 -5.28
CA ILE A 248 -3.67 -15.70 -4.79
C ILE A 248 -2.63 -16.54 -4.05
N LEU A 249 -3.04 -17.12 -2.92
CA LEU A 249 -2.37 -18.28 -2.34
C LEU A 249 -3.14 -19.52 -2.80
N ALA A 250 -2.47 -20.43 -3.49
CA ALA A 250 -3.14 -21.53 -4.16
C ALA A 250 -2.41 -22.86 -4.05
N GLU A 251 -3.21 -23.93 -4.01
CA GLU A 251 -2.75 -25.27 -4.38
C GLU A 251 -2.84 -25.43 -5.90
N VAL A 252 -1.77 -25.91 -6.51
CA VAL A 252 -1.62 -26.11 -7.96
C VAL A 252 -1.24 -27.56 -8.27
N GLU A 253 -1.34 -27.98 -9.53
CA GLU A 253 -0.78 -29.28 -9.95
C GLU A 253 0.74 -29.28 -9.81
N GLU A 254 1.40 -28.25 -10.33
CA GLU A 254 2.83 -27.98 -10.25
C GLU A 254 3.10 -26.52 -10.65
N HIS A 255 4.29 -26.01 -10.36
CA HIS A 255 4.76 -24.71 -10.85
C HIS A 255 6.25 -24.74 -11.21
N PRO A 256 6.72 -23.85 -12.12
CA PRO A 256 8.10 -23.87 -12.60
C PRO A 256 9.12 -23.15 -11.69
N PHE A 257 8.69 -22.60 -10.56
CA PHE A 257 9.53 -21.79 -9.68
C PHE A 257 10.36 -22.63 -8.69
N ASP A 258 11.57 -22.17 -8.40
CA ASP A 258 12.46 -22.75 -7.40
C ASP A 258 11.92 -22.50 -5.99
N VAL A 259 11.79 -23.54 -5.18
CA VAL A 259 11.25 -23.44 -3.81
C VAL A 259 12.20 -22.74 -2.83
N ASP A 260 13.50 -22.65 -3.13
CA ASP A 260 14.49 -22.00 -2.26
C ASP A 260 14.57 -20.48 -2.49
N LYS A 261 14.03 -19.99 -3.61
CA LYS A 261 14.10 -18.58 -4.03
C LYS A 261 12.71 -18.02 -4.28
N MET A 262 12.50 -16.76 -3.90
CA MET A 262 11.27 -16.06 -4.28
C MET A 262 11.48 -15.27 -5.57
N VAL A 263 10.49 -15.23 -6.46
CA VAL A 263 10.52 -14.36 -7.64
C VAL A 263 10.07 -12.97 -7.22
N PHE A 264 11.02 -12.06 -7.17
CA PHE A 264 10.80 -10.69 -6.71
C PHE A 264 10.19 -9.82 -7.80
N MET A 265 10.70 -9.91 -9.03
CA MET A 265 10.07 -9.23 -10.16
C MET A 265 10.25 -10.03 -11.43
N ASP A 266 9.16 -10.46 -12.05
CA ASP A 266 9.17 -11.04 -13.39
C ASP A 266 8.46 -10.14 -14.40
N TRP A 267 9.27 -9.38 -15.14
CA TRP A 267 8.86 -8.42 -16.16
C TRP A 267 8.68 -9.05 -17.55
N ARG A 268 8.83 -10.38 -17.71
CA ARG A 268 8.62 -11.07 -19.00
C ARG A 268 7.18 -10.92 -19.47
N ASP A 269 6.99 -10.73 -20.77
CA ASP A 269 5.68 -10.47 -21.39
C ASP A 269 5.34 -11.43 -22.54
N SER A 270 6.14 -12.47 -22.75
CA SER A 270 5.91 -13.51 -23.77
C SER A 270 4.55 -14.21 -23.62
N HIS A 271 4.02 -14.31 -22.39
CA HIS A 271 2.67 -14.79 -22.10
C HIS A 271 1.55 -13.99 -22.79
N LEU A 272 1.84 -12.77 -23.28
CA LEU A 272 0.90 -11.90 -23.99
C LEU A 272 1.02 -11.96 -25.51
N ASN A 273 1.96 -12.73 -26.08
CA ASN A 273 2.22 -12.76 -27.54
C ASN A 273 0.99 -13.10 -28.39
N ASN A 274 0.05 -13.88 -27.84
CA ASN A 274 -1.16 -14.30 -28.53
C ASN A 274 -2.37 -13.34 -28.32
N ASN A 275 -2.17 -12.25 -27.58
CA ASN A 275 -3.21 -11.23 -27.32
C ASN A 275 -2.63 -9.83 -27.55
N VAL A 276 -2.75 -9.35 -28.79
CA VAL A 276 -2.18 -8.06 -29.24
C VAL A 276 -2.66 -6.89 -28.38
N GLU A 277 -3.95 -6.83 -28.06
CA GLU A 277 -4.53 -5.74 -27.26
C GLU A 277 -3.97 -5.72 -25.83
N LEU A 278 -3.93 -6.88 -25.17
CA LEU A 278 -3.36 -6.99 -23.82
C LEU A 278 -1.86 -6.67 -23.81
N LYS A 279 -1.15 -7.09 -24.86
CA LYS A 279 0.27 -6.78 -25.05
C LYS A 279 0.53 -5.29 -25.25
N GLU A 280 -0.27 -4.60 -26.05
CA GLU A 280 -0.17 -3.14 -26.24
C GLU A 280 -0.45 -2.40 -24.93
N ARG A 281 -1.46 -2.81 -24.16
CA ARG A 281 -1.74 -2.24 -22.83
C ARG A 281 -0.57 -2.46 -21.86
N ASN A 282 -0.02 -3.67 -21.81
CA ASN A 282 1.14 -4.00 -20.98
C ASN A 282 2.41 -3.25 -21.41
N SER A 283 2.61 -3.05 -22.71
CA SER A 283 3.76 -2.28 -23.20
C SER A 283 3.72 -0.83 -22.70
N ARG A 284 2.54 -0.25 -22.52
CA ARG A 284 2.37 1.14 -22.05
C ARG A 284 2.47 1.27 -20.53
N ILE A 285 1.78 0.42 -19.79
CA ILE A 285 1.84 0.38 -18.33
C ILE A 285 2.03 -1.08 -17.91
N PRO A 286 3.28 -1.49 -17.66
CA PRO A 286 3.59 -2.90 -17.44
C PRO A 286 3.15 -3.40 -16.07
N THR A 287 2.93 -4.70 -16.00
CA THR A 287 2.85 -5.45 -14.75
C THR A 287 4.00 -6.45 -14.67
N PHE A 288 4.28 -6.90 -13.45
CA PHE A 288 5.24 -7.96 -13.18
C PHE A 288 4.62 -8.97 -12.21
N LEU A 289 5.18 -10.18 -12.16
CA LEU A 289 4.77 -11.22 -11.21
C LEU A 289 5.70 -11.26 -9.99
N TYR A 290 5.11 -11.31 -8.80
CA TYR A 290 5.70 -11.88 -7.59
C TYR A 290 5.32 -13.37 -7.48
N ALA A 291 6.28 -14.23 -7.13
CA ALA A 291 6.01 -15.63 -6.85
C ALA A 291 6.75 -16.10 -5.59
N MET A 292 6.01 -16.65 -4.64
CA MET A 292 6.49 -17.12 -3.34
C MET A 292 6.13 -18.60 -3.19
N PRO A 293 6.97 -19.52 -3.69
CA PRO A 293 6.73 -20.95 -3.60
C PRO A 293 6.96 -21.49 -2.19
N PHE A 294 6.02 -22.28 -1.67
CA PHE A 294 6.09 -22.94 -0.35
C PHE A 294 6.45 -24.44 -0.47
N SER A 295 6.02 -25.08 -1.56
CA SER A 295 6.30 -26.46 -1.94
C SER A 295 6.15 -26.57 -3.45
N SER A 296 6.30 -27.76 -4.05
CA SER A 296 6.10 -27.95 -5.49
C SER A 296 4.66 -27.70 -5.97
N ASP A 297 3.69 -27.71 -5.07
CA ASP A 297 2.26 -27.66 -5.34
C ASP A 297 1.52 -26.56 -4.55
N ARG A 298 2.22 -25.74 -3.75
CA ARG A 298 1.63 -24.63 -2.99
C ARG A 298 2.44 -23.35 -3.17
N ILE A 299 1.78 -22.30 -3.64
CA ILE A 299 2.46 -21.07 -4.05
C ILE A 299 1.57 -19.84 -3.86
N PHE A 300 2.18 -18.71 -3.49
CA PHE A 300 1.56 -17.40 -3.61
C PHE A 300 2.03 -16.72 -4.90
N LEU A 301 1.09 -16.22 -5.69
CA LEU A 301 1.32 -15.57 -6.98
C LEU A 301 0.60 -14.22 -6.97
N GLU A 302 1.29 -13.15 -7.35
CA GLU A 302 0.70 -11.81 -7.40
C GLU A 302 1.14 -11.06 -8.65
N GLU A 303 0.18 -10.70 -9.51
CA GLU A 303 0.43 -9.82 -10.64
C GLU A 303 0.27 -8.37 -10.19
N THR A 304 1.29 -7.55 -10.44
CA THR A 304 1.42 -6.22 -9.82
C THR A 304 1.79 -5.16 -10.84
N SER A 305 1.05 -4.05 -10.84
CA SER A 305 1.47 -2.81 -11.50
C SER A 305 2.28 -1.98 -10.52
N LEU A 306 3.56 -1.75 -10.81
CA LEU A 306 4.50 -1.09 -9.89
C LEU A 306 4.02 0.28 -9.41
N VAL A 307 3.68 1.16 -10.34
CA VAL A 307 3.09 2.48 -10.07
C VAL A 307 2.41 3.04 -11.31
N ALA A 308 1.18 3.51 -11.16
CA ALA A 308 0.42 4.19 -12.21
C ALA A 308 -0.40 5.36 -11.64
N ARG A 309 -0.75 6.33 -12.49
CA ARG A 309 -1.61 7.45 -12.12
C ARG A 309 -2.58 7.79 -13.28
N PRO A 310 -3.89 7.48 -13.16
CA PRO A 310 -4.53 6.71 -12.09
C PRO A 310 -4.03 5.25 -12.02
N GLY A 311 -4.31 4.55 -10.93
CA GLY A 311 -4.00 3.12 -10.79
C GLY A 311 -4.71 2.27 -11.85
N LEU A 312 -4.12 1.12 -12.19
CA LEU A 312 -4.73 0.18 -13.14
C LEU A 312 -6.05 -0.40 -12.60
N PRO A 313 -7.06 -0.62 -13.46
CA PRO A 313 -8.26 -1.37 -13.06
C PRO A 313 -7.89 -2.79 -12.62
N MET A 314 -8.54 -3.29 -11.58
CA MET A 314 -8.27 -4.62 -11.03
C MET A 314 -8.49 -5.73 -12.07
N GLU A 315 -9.47 -5.53 -12.95
CA GLU A 315 -9.83 -6.47 -14.01
C GLU A 315 -8.70 -6.62 -15.05
N ASP A 316 -7.94 -5.55 -15.32
CA ASP A 316 -6.76 -5.61 -16.22
C ASP A 316 -5.65 -6.47 -15.60
N ILE A 317 -5.38 -6.27 -14.31
CA ILE A 317 -4.39 -7.07 -13.57
C ILE A 317 -4.77 -8.56 -13.56
N GLN A 318 -6.05 -8.86 -13.30
CA GLN A 318 -6.58 -10.23 -13.30
C GLN A 318 -6.48 -10.89 -14.68
N GLU A 319 -6.78 -10.15 -15.75
CA GLU A 319 -6.66 -10.67 -17.12
C GLU A 319 -5.21 -11.04 -17.47
N ARG A 320 -4.24 -10.20 -17.08
CA ARG A 320 -2.80 -10.46 -17.26
C ARG A 320 -2.33 -11.66 -16.45
N MET A 321 -2.75 -11.76 -15.19
CA MET A 321 -2.45 -12.92 -14.35
C MET A 321 -2.94 -14.21 -15.00
N VAL A 322 -4.19 -14.27 -15.47
CA VAL A 322 -4.75 -15.46 -16.14
C VAL A 322 -3.97 -15.84 -17.39
N ALA A 323 -3.56 -14.84 -18.21
CA ALA A 323 -2.72 -15.09 -19.37
C ALA A 323 -1.36 -15.68 -18.98
N ARG A 324 -0.75 -15.17 -17.90
CA ARG A 324 0.52 -15.66 -17.37
C ARG A 324 0.42 -17.08 -16.82
N LEU A 325 -0.56 -17.37 -15.97
CA LEU A 325 -0.75 -18.72 -15.40
C LEU A 325 -0.91 -19.78 -16.50
N ARG A 326 -1.72 -19.47 -17.52
CA ARG A 326 -1.91 -20.35 -18.68
C ARG A 326 -0.61 -20.57 -19.44
N HIS A 327 0.16 -19.51 -19.67
CA HIS A 327 1.44 -19.59 -20.37
C HIS A 327 2.46 -20.43 -19.61
N LEU A 328 2.51 -20.31 -18.28
CA LEU A 328 3.39 -21.09 -17.42
C LEU A 328 2.91 -22.52 -17.17
N GLY A 329 1.73 -22.90 -17.67
CA GLY A 329 1.14 -24.23 -17.43
C GLY A 329 0.64 -24.44 -15.99
N ILE A 330 0.54 -23.37 -15.19
CA ILE A 330 0.09 -23.47 -13.79
C ILE A 330 -1.42 -23.69 -13.77
N LYS A 331 -1.82 -24.88 -13.32
CA LYS A 331 -3.23 -25.24 -13.13
C LYS A 331 -3.58 -25.16 -11.65
N VAL A 332 -4.46 -24.23 -11.32
CA VAL A 332 -4.95 -24.02 -9.96
C VAL A 332 -5.99 -25.08 -9.62
N LYS A 333 -5.76 -25.83 -8.53
CA LYS A 333 -6.73 -26.79 -7.97
C LYS A 333 -7.71 -26.09 -7.03
N SER A 334 -7.17 -25.25 -6.14
CA SER A 334 -7.95 -24.47 -5.18
C SER A 334 -7.21 -23.20 -4.77
N ILE A 335 -7.98 -22.15 -4.47
CA ILE A 335 -7.46 -20.90 -3.90
C ILE A 335 -7.72 -20.94 -2.40
N GLU A 336 -6.66 -20.80 -1.60
CA GLU A 336 -6.74 -20.70 -0.14
C GLU A 336 -7.10 -19.27 0.28
N GLU A 337 -6.47 -18.29 -0.36
CA GLU A 337 -6.66 -16.85 -0.09
C GLU A 337 -6.58 -16.06 -1.40
N ASP A 338 -7.39 -15.01 -1.55
CA ASP A 338 -7.21 -13.97 -2.56
C ASP A 338 -6.83 -12.64 -1.91
N GLU A 339 -6.07 -11.83 -2.65
CA GLU A 339 -5.62 -10.52 -2.20
C GLU A 339 -5.85 -9.47 -3.29
N ARG A 340 -6.43 -8.34 -2.88
CA ARG A 340 -6.66 -7.17 -3.73
C ARG A 340 -5.98 -5.98 -3.09
N CYS A 341 -4.87 -5.57 -3.66
CA CYS A 341 -4.04 -4.53 -3.09
C CYS A 341 -4.12 -3.25 -3.91
N VAL A 342 -4.37 -2.12 -3.24
CA VAL A 342 -4.28 -0.77 -3.81
C VAL A 342 -3.48 0.08 -2.84
N ILE A 343 -2.21 0.30 -3.15
CA ILE A 343 -1.28 1.04 -2.29
C ILE A 343 -1.09 2.44 -2.89
N PRO A 344 -1.45 3.50 -2.15
CA PRO A 344 -1.06 4.86 -2.50
C PRO A 344 0.46 5.00 -2.40
N MET A 345 1.11 5.08 -3.56
CA MET A 345 2.55 5.25 -3.69
C MET A 345 2.88 6.71 -3.40
N GLY A 346 3.36 6.97 -2.18
CA GLY A 346 3.61 8.32 -1.70
C GLY A 346 2.33 9.12 -1.48
N GLY A 347 2.28 10.33 -2.04
CA GLY A 347 1.24 11.34 -1.76
C GLY A 347 1.78 12.55 -0.99
N PRO A 348 0.95 13.57 -0.72
CA PRO A 348 1.38 14.67 0.13
C PRO A 348 1.66 14.17 1.55
N LEU A 349 2.68 14.73 2.19
CA LEU A 349 2.78 14.64 3.65
C LEU A 349 1.56 15.34 4.28
N PRO A 350 1.10 14.89 5.46
CA PRO A 350 0.13 15.67 6.23
C PRO A 350 0.70 17.05 6.58
N VAL A 351 -0.15 17.96 7.06
CA VAL A 351 0.31 19.25 7.60
C VAL A 351 1.19 18.99 8.82
N LEU A 352 2.40 19.55 8.84
CA LEU A 352 3.37 19.36 9.92
C LEU A 352 3.79 20.72 10.50
N PRO A 353 3.72 20.93 11.82
CA PRO A 353 3.07 20.07 12.83
C PRO A 353 1.54 20.22 12.83
N GLN A 354 0.84 19.32 13.51
CA GLN A 354 -0.60 19.42 13.81
C GLN A 354 -0.95 18.64 15.08
N ARG A 355 -2.15 18.88 15.64
CA ARG A 355 -2.57 18.32 16.95
C ARG A 355 -2.81 16.81 16.95
N VAL A 356 -3.22 16.21 15.83
CA VAL A 356 -3.29 14.75 15.71
C VAL A 356 -1.94 14.23 15.21
N VAL A 357 -1.31 13.33 15.94
CA VAL A 357 -0.10 12.64 15.50
C VAL A 357 -0.52 11.51 14.55
N GLY A 358 0.27 11.23 13.51
CA GLY A 358 0.02 10.11 12.61
C GLY A 358 1.17 9.11 12.60
N ILE A 359 0.89 7.85 12.26
CA ILE A 359 1.91 6.85 11.94
C ILE A 359 1.46 5.95 10.78
N GLY A 360 2.41 5.41 10.01
CA GLY A 360 2.15 4.52 8.88
C GLY A 360 1.56 5.26 7.68
N GLY A 361 0.53 4.67 7.05
CA GLY A 361 -0.06 5.18 5.81
C GLY A 361 -0.56 6.62 5.91
N THR A 362 -1.24 6.96 7.01
CA THR A 362 -1.79 8.31 7.25
C THR A 362 -0.68 9.35 7.52
N ALA A 363 0.52 8.91 7.91
CA ALA A 363 1.67 9.78 8.08
C ALA A 363 2.53 9.91 6.80
N GLY A 364 2.10 9.33 5.68
CA GLY A 364 2.83 9.40 4.41
C GLY A 364 4.12 8.56 4.38
N MET A 365 4.17 7.47 5.16
CA MET A 365 5.36 6.63 5.33
C MET A 365 5.56 5.56 4.24
N VAL A 366 4.59 5.33 3.36
CA VAL A 366 4.76 4.44 2.20
C VAL A 366 5.95 4.90 1.38
N HIS A 367 6.83 3.98 1.02
CA HIS A 367 7.95 4.26 0.11
C HIS A 367 7.41 4.62 -1.28
N PRO A 368 7.58 5.88 -1.77
CA PRO A 368 6.96 6.33 -3.02
C PRO A 368 7.31 5.50 -4.26
N SER A 369 8.52 4.91 -4.33
CA SER A 369 8.95 4.13 -5.51
C SER A 369 8.72 2.62 -5.44
N THR A 370 8.41 2.05 -4.26
CA THR A 370 8.37 0.58 -4.07
C THR A 370 7.09 0.08 -3.41
N GLY A 371 6.40 0.92 -2.63
CA GLY A 371 5.21 0.53 -1.87
C GLY A 371 5.52 -0.05 -0.50
N TYR A 372 6.81 -0.28 -0.19
CA TYR A 372 7.23 -0.82 1.09
C TYR A 372 6.90 0.12 2.25
N MET A 373 6.35 -0.46 3.32
CA MET A 373 5.89 0.31 4.46
C MET A 373 6.01 -0.44 5.80
N VAL A 374 5.76 -1.74 5.86
CA VAL A 374 5.58 -2.46 7.14
C VAL A 374 6.83 -2.39 8.03
N ALA A 375 7.99 -2.81 7.53
CA ALA A 375 9.24 -2.80 8.29
C ALA A 375 9.64 -1.38 8.68
N ARG A 376 9.56 -0.43 7.74
CA ARG A 376 9.80 0.99 7.99
C ARG A 376 8.91 1.56 9.09
N THR A 377 7.64 1.16 9.12
CA THR A 377 6.67 1.66 10.10
C THR A 377 6.92 1.07 11.48
N LEU A 378 7.22 -0.23 11.55
CA LEU A 378 7.59 -0.88 12.81
C LEU A 378 8.89 -0.29 13.37
N ALA A 379 9.88 0.00 12.53
CA ALA A 379 11.12 0.67 12.93
C ALA A 379 10.92 2.13 13.39
N ALA A 380 9.86 2.80 12.94
CA ALA A 380 9.52 4.17 13.38
C ALA A 380 8.64 4.22 14.62
N ALA A 381 7.93 3.13 14.97
CA ALA A 381 7.07 3.09 16.14
C ALA A 381 7.80 3.43 17.45
N PRO A 382 9.05 2.95 17.69
CA PRO A 382 9.83 3.40 18.84
C PRO A 382 10.13 4.88 18.88
N ILE A 383 10.37 5.51 17.73
CA ILE A 383 10.64 6.95 17.65
C ILE A 383 9.42 7.74 18.12
N VAL A 384 8.23 7.37 17.61
CA VAL A 384 6.96 8.00 17.99
C VAL A 384 6.63 7.74 19.45
N ALA A 385 6.76 6.49 19.91
CA ALA A 385 6.46 6.11 21.29
C ALA A 385 7.37 6.84 22.29
N ASN A 386 8.69 6.85 22.06
CA ASN A 386 9.64 7.52 22.94
C ASN A 386 9.42 9.03 23.01
N ALA A 387 9.07 9.67 21.89
CA ALA A 387 8.72 11.08 21.89
C ALA A 387 7.47 11.34 22.74
N ILE A 388 6.42 10.53 22.60
CA ILE A 388 5.20 10.64 23.44
C ILE A 388 5.53 10.47 24.92
N VAL A 389 6.28 9.42 25.28
CA VAL A 389 6.67 9.12 26.67
C VAL A 389 7.48 10.27 27.27
N ARG A 390 8.50 10.75 26.55
CA ARG A 390 9.36 11.84 27.01
C ARG A 390 8.58 13.11 27.34
N TYR A 391 7.63 13.49 26.49
CA TYR A 391 6.91 14.76 26.62
C TYR A 391 5.66 14.69 27.51
N LEU A 392 5.08 13.51 27.71
CA LEU A 392 4.06 13.32 28.75
C LEU A 392 4.67 13.20 30.15
N GLY A 393 5.90 12.71 30.26
CA GLY A 393 6.62 12.56 31.53
C GLY A 393 7.34 13.81 32.05
N SER A 394 7.31 14.94 31.34
CA SER A 394 7.97 16.18 31.79
C SER A 394 7.13 16.95 32.82
N ASP A 395 7.74 17.34 33.94
CA ASP A 395 7.07 18.00 35.09
C ASP A 395 6.28 19.28 34.75
N GLU A 396 6.60 19.95 33.64
CA GLU A 396 5.92 21.19 33.22
C GLU A 396 4.70 21.00 32.33
N GLY A 397 4.35 19.76 31.93
CA GLY A 397 3.13 19.45 31.17
C GLY A 397 2.91 20.32 29.92
N LEU A 398 3.50 19.94 28.78
CA LEU A 398 3.35 20.72 27.55
C LEU A 398 1.89 20.78 27.08
N PRO A 399 1.41 21.94 26.56
CA PRO A 399 0.18 22.00 25.80
C PRO A 399 0.22 20.97 24.67
N GLY A 400 -0.88 20.28 24.40
CA GLY A 400 -0.80 19.11 23.51
C GLY A 400 -0.46 19.46 22.05
N ASN A 401 -0.51 20.73 21.64
CA ASN A 401 0.00 21.19 20.35
C ASN A 401 1.53 21.09 20.29
N ASP A 402 2.22 21.53 21.35
CA ASP A 402 3.68 21.53 21.43
C ASP A 402 4.22 20.10 21.53
N LEU A 403 3.55 19.26 22.34
CA LEU A 403 3.85 17.83 22.40
C LEU A 403 3.73 17.18 21.02
N SER A 404 2.59 17.39 20.33
CA SER A 404 2.36 16.79 19.01
C SER A 404 3.36 17.30 17.98
N ALA A 405 3.75 18.58 18.07
CA ALA A 405 4.75 19.17 17.20
C ALA A 405 6.12 18.50 17.35
N GLU A 406 6.53 18.21 18.57
CA GLU A 406 7.80 17.51 18.81
C GLU A 406 7.74 16.04 18.37
N VAL A 407 6.61 15.34 18.55
CA VAL A 407 6.45 13.98 18.00
C VAL A 407 6.53 13.99 16.47
N TRP A 408 5.91 14.97 15.81
CA TRP A 408 6.00 15.13 14.35
C TRP A 408 7.42 15.43 13.87
N LYS A 409 8.16 16.24 14.62
CA LYS A 409 9.56 16.59 14.34
C LYS A 409 10.49 15.37 14.45
N ASP A 410 10.26 14.50 15.43
CA ASP A 410 11.03 13.25 15.59
C ASP A 410 10.66 12.21 14.51
N LEU A 411 9.40 12.14 14.08
CA LEU A 411 8.96 11.25 13.00
C LEU A 411 9.43 11.72 11.62
N TRP A 412 9.33 13.02 11.33
CA TRP A 412 9.69 13.64 10.06
C TRP A 412 10.79 14.70 10.20
N PRO A 413 11.99 14.33 10.71
CA PRO A 413 13.12 15.23 10.73
C PRO A 413 13.51 15.60 9.31
N ILE A 414 14.20 16.73 9.16
CA ILE A 414 14.55 17.29 7.85
C ILE A 414 15.24 16.26 6.93
N GLN A 415 16.11 15.41 7.48
CA GLN A 415 16.80 14.35 6.73
C GLN A 415 15.83 13.33 6.14
N ARG A 416 14.77 12.96 6.87
CA ARG A 416 13.73 12.01 6.41
C ARG A 416 12.79 12.65 5.40
N ARG A 417 12.47 13.94 5.54
CA ARG A 417 11.71 14.69 4.53
C ARG A 417 12.48 14.77 3.22
N ARG A 418 13.76 15.14 3.27
CA ARG A 418 14.64 15.18 2.09
C ARG A 418 14.86 13.81 1.44
N GLN A 419 15.03 12.76 2.26
CA GLN A 419 15.08 11.37 1.79
C GLN A 419 13.81 11.02 1.00
N ARG A 420 12.64 11.35 1.55
CA ARG A 420 11.34 11.09 0.92
C ARG A 420 11.18 11.86 -0.40
N GLU A 421 11.63 13.11 -0.48
CA GLU A 421 11.58 13.88 -1.74
C GLU A 421 12.35 13.19 -2.87
N PHE A 422 13.48 12.56 -2.56
CA PHE A 422 14.21 11.76 -3.55
C PHE A 422 13.43 10.51 -4.01
N PHE A 423 12.74 9.83 -3.09
CA PHE A 423 11.88 8.72 -3.47
C PHE A 423 10.67 9.16 -4.31
N CYS A 424 10.09 10.33 -4.02
CA CYS A 424 9.05 10.94 -4.86
C CYS A 424 9.58 11.23 -6.27
N PHE A 425 10.81 11.75 -6.38
CA PHE A 425 11.49 11.92 -7.67
C PHE A 425 11.64 10.59 -8.43
N GLY A 426 12.09 9.52 -7.75
CA GLY A 426 12.19 8.19 -8.37
C GLY A 426 10.83 7.67 -8.86
N MET A 427 9.77 7.85 -8.07
CA MET A 427 8.41 7.50 -8.46
C MET A 427 7.93 8.28 -9.70
N ASP A 428 8.20 9.59 -9.77
CA ASP A 428 7.80 10.43 -10.89
C ASP A 428 8.51 10.06 -12.20
N ILE A 429 9.71 9.45 -12.12
CA ILE A 429 10.38 8.83 -13.28
C ILE A 429 9.66 7.54 -13.65
N LEU A 430 9.45 6.63 -12.69
CA LEU A 430 8.82 5.33 -12.92
C LEU A 430 7.43 5.46 -13.56
N LEU A 431 6.64 6.45 -13.16
CA LEU A 431 5.34 6.79 -13.75
C LEU A 431 5.38 7.09 -15.26
N LYS A 432 6.55 7.42 -15.80
CA LYS A 432 6.72 7.78 -17.22
C LYS A 432 7.37 6.66 -18.04
N LEU A 433 7.79 5.55 -17.42
CA LEU A 433 8.46 4.46 -18.13
C LEU A 433 7.42 3.51 -18.74
N ASP A 434 7.66 3.13 -20.00
CA ASP A 434 6.98 2.03 -20.66
C ASP A 434 7.69 0.71 -20.29
N LEU A 435 7.23 -0.43 -20.83
CA LEU A 435 7.86 -1.73 -20.54
C LEU A 435 9.37 -1.76 -20.90
N PRO A 436 9.81 -1.35 -22.11
CA PRO A 436 11.23 -1.29 -22.41
C PRO A 436 12.04 -0.40 -21.46
N GLY A 437 11.53 0.80 -21.12
CA GLY A 437 12.18 1.70 -20.17
C GLY A 437 12.29 1.10 -18.77
N THR A 438 11.20 0.47 -18.31
CA THR A 438 11.13 -0.20 -17.00
C THR A 438 12.13 -1.34 -16.91
N ARG A 439 12.21 -2.18 -17.95
CA ARG A 439 13.18 -3.28 -18.03
C ARG A 439 14.61 -2.77 -17.92
N ARG A 440 14.99 -1.76 -18.71
CA ARG A 440 16.34 -1.19 -18.65
C ARG A 440 16.63 -0.52 -17.31
N PHE A 441 15.64 0.09 -16.68
CA PHE A 441 15.78 0.69 -15.35
C PHE A 441 16.11 -0.38 -14.31
N PHE A 442 15.32 -1.46 -14.25
CA PHE A 442 15.54 -2.53 -13.27
C PHE A 442 16.77 -3.37 -13.56
N ASP A 443 17.13 -3.52 -14.83
CA ASP A 443 18.41 -4.13 -15.23
C ASP A 443 19.58 -3.39 -14.57
N ALA A 444 19.66 -2.07 -14.77
CA ALA A 444 20.69 -1.23 -14.17
C ALA A 444 20.58 -1.14 -12.63
N PHE A 445 19.36 -1.09 -12.07
CA PHE A 445 19.12 -0.96 -10.63
C PHE A 445 19.64 -2.17 -9.86
N PHE A 446 19.39 -3.39 -10.36
CA PHE A 446 19.84 -4.62 -9.70
C PHE A 446 21.29 -5.02 -10.05
N ASP A 447 21.96 -4.30 -10.95
CA ASP A 447 23.41 -4.40 -11.18
C ASP A 447 24.24 -3.48 -10.28
N LEU A 448 23.59 -2.61 -9.49
CA LEU A 448 24.28 -1.79 -8.51
C LEU A 448 24.85 -2.62 -7.36
N GLU A 449 25.86 -2.07 -6.69
CA GLU A 449 26.39 -2.68 -5.46
C GLU A 449 25.26 -2.93 -4.44
N PRO A 450 25.29 -4.06 -3.70
CA PRO A 450 24.25 -4.43 -2.74
C PRO A 450 23.86 -3.32 -1.78
N HIS A 451 24.83 -2.55 -1.27
CA HIS A 451 24.59 -1.39 -0.39
C HIS A 451 23.50 -0.46 -0.92
N TYR A 452 23.53 -0.14 -2.21
CA TYR A 452 22.66 0.85 -2.81
C TYR A 452 21.23 0.34 -3.00
N TRP A 453 21.04 -0.80 -3.66
CA TRP A 453 19.69 -1.29 -3.90
C TRP A 453 19.07 -1.83 -2.59
N HIS A 454 19.86 -2.44 -1.68
CA HIS A 454 19.39 -2.81 -0.35
C HIS A 454 18.88 -1.58 0.40
N GLY A 455 19.72 -0.55 0.46
CA GLY A 455 19.42 0.67 1.20
C GLY A 455 18.27 1.47 0.59
N PHE A 456 18.12 1.49 -0.72
CA PHE A 456 17.00 2.14 -1.38
C PHE A 456 15.69 1.44 -1.04
N LEU A 457 15.59 0.12 -1.25
CA LEU A 457 14.36 -0.65 -0.97
C LEU A 457 13.95 -0.57 0.52
N SER A 458 14.93 -0.54 1.43
CA SER A 458 14.72 -0.49 2.88
C SER A 458 14.68 0.93 3.48
N SER A 459 14.69 2.00 2.66
CA SER A 459 14.73 3.39 3.15
C SER A 459 15.89 3.70 4.12
N ARG A 460 17.05 3.07 3.92
CA ARG A 460 18.27 3.26 4.73
C ARG A 460 19.22 4.33 4.18
N LEU A 461 19.19 4.60 2.88
CA LEU A 461 20.05 5.63 2.27
C LEU A 461 19.51 7.05 2.53
N PHE A 462 20.35 7.97 2.98
CA PHE A 462 20.00 9.39 3.11
C PHE A 462 20.44 10.20 1.90
N LEU A 463 20.06 11.48 1.84
CA LEU A 463 20.23 12.32 0.63
C LEU A 463 21.64 12.27 0.00
N PRO A 464 22.76 12.35 0.74
CA PRO A 464 24.09 12.24 0.13
C PRO A 464 24.31 10.90 -0.56
N GLU A 465 23.95 9.80 0.09
CA GLU A 465 24.04 8.45 -0.48
C GLU A 465 23.05 8.25 -1.63
N LEU A 466 21.86 8.86 -1.56
CA LEU A 466 20.87 8.82 -2.62
C LEU A 466 21.33 9.56 -3.89
N ILE A 467 22.08 10.65 -3.74
CA ILE A 467 22.72 11.32 -4.88
C ILE A 467 23.76 10.38 -5.53
N VAL A 468 24.61 9.73 -4.72
CA VAL A 468 25.59 8.77 -5.24
C VAL A 468 24.90 7.57 -5.89
N PHE A 469 23.83 7.05 -5.29
CA PHE A 469 22.95 6.04 -5.87
C PHE A 469 22.41 6.48 -7.23
N GLY A 470 21.86 7.69 -7.33
CA GLY A 470 21.33 8.23 -8.57
C GLY A 470 22.38 8.35 -9.68
N LEU A 471 23.59 8.80 -9.31
CA LEU A 471 24.73 8.88 -10.24
C LEU A 471 25.22 7.49 -10.67
N SER A 472 25.28 6.54 -9.74
CA SER A 472 25.67 5.15 -10.02
C SER A 472 24.64 4.47 -10.92
N LEU A 473 23.34 4.65 -10.66
CA LEU A 473 22.28 4.17 -11.52
C LEU A 473 22.40 4.77 -12.93
N PHE A 474 22.67 6.08 -13.02
CA PHE A 474 22.86 6.74 -14.31
C PHE A 474 24.12 6.25 -15.05
N SER A 475 25.21 5.93 -14.34
CA SER A 475 26.43 5.41 -14.96
C SER A 475 26.28 3.96 -15.43
N HIS A 476 25.51 3.12 -14.74
CA HIS A 476 25.22 1.74 -15.17
C HIS A 476 24.12 1.68 -16.24
N ALA A 477 23.27 2.70 -16.33
CA ALA A 477 22.22 2.77 -17.34
C ALA A 477 22.77 2.82 -18.77
N SER A 478 22.12 2.10 -19.69
CA SER A 478 22.41 2.18 -21.13
C SER A 478 22.30 3.62 -21.66
N ASN A 479 22.94 3.95 -22.78
CA ASN A 479 22.84 5.29 -23.38
C ASN A 479 21.39 5.71 -23.67
N MET A 480 20.55 4.78 -24.12
CA MET A 480 19.11 5.06 -24.30
C MET A 480 18.43 5.37 -22.97
N SER A 481 18.71 4.58 -21.93
CA SER A 481 18.18 4.81 -20.58
C SER A 481 18.64 6.14 -20.00
N ARG A 482 19.89 6.56 -20.23
CA ARG A 482 20.38 7.87 -19.79
C ARG A 482 19.62 9.02 -20.44
N ILE A 483 19.44 8.97 -21.76
CA ILE A 483 18.64 9.97 -22.50
C ILE A 483 17.21 9.99 -21.97
N GLU A 484 16.61 8.82 -21.74
CA GLU A 484 15.26 8.69 -21.21
C GLU A 484 15.13 9.23 -19.78
N ILE A 485 16.06 8.91 -18.88
CA ILE A 485 16.13 9.44 -17.52
C ILE A 485 16.30 10.96 -17.55
N MET A 486 17.14 11.51 -18.43
CA MET A 486 17.28 12.95 -18.59
C MET A 486 15.97 13.59 -19.09
N ALA A 487 15.40 13.06 -20.16
CA ALA A 487 14.17 13.60 -20.76
C ALA A 487 12.97 13.52 -19.81
N LYS A 488 12.77 12.37 -19.14
CA LYS A 488 11.64 12.12 -18.24
C LYS A 488 11.88 12.68 -16.84
N GLY A 489 13.13 12.77 -16.40
CA GLY A 489 13.55 13.16 -15.05
C GLY A 489 13.88 14.64 -14.85
N THR A 490 14.07 15.44 -15.90
CA THR A 490 14.42 16.88 -15.73
C THR A 490 13.38 17.66 -14.92
N VAL A 491 12.09 17.54 -15.26
CA VAL A 491 11.01 18.24 -14.51
C VAL A 491 10.86 17.68 -13.08
N PRO A 492 10.81 16.35 -12.86
CA PRO A 492 10.86 15.78 -11.51
C PRO A 492 12.05 16.24 -10.67
N LEU A 493 13.25 16.33 -11.27
CA LEU A 493 14.47 16.76 -10.60
C LEU A 493 14.37 18.24 -10.17
N ALA A 494 13.88 19.11 -11.05
CA ALA A 494 13.63 20.52 -10.71
C ALA A 494 12.60 20.66 -9.58
N ASN A 495 11.55 19.85 -9.57
CA ASN A 495 10.55 19.82 -8.50
C ASN A 495 11.17 19.36 -7.17
N MET A 496 11.96 18.29 -7.18
CA MET A 496 12.69 17.81 -6.00
C MET A 496 13.60 18.91 -5.45
N ILE A 497 14.44 19.53 -6.28
CA ILE A 497 15.34 20.63 -5.86
C ILE A 497 14.54 21.78 -5.24
N LYS A 498 13.44 22.19 -5.88
CA LYS A 498 12.55 23.24 -5.36
C LYS A 498 12.01 22.88 -3.97
N ASN A 499 11.60 21.63 -3.75
CA ASN A 499 11.10 21.19 -2.44
C ASN A 499 12.21 21.10 -1.39
N LEU A 500 13.40 20.63 -1.76
CA LEU A 500 14.57 20.62 -0.87
C LEU A 500 14.96 22.03 -0.40
N ILE A 501 14.88 23.02 -1.29
CA ILE A 501 15.12 24.44 -0.95
C ILE A 501 14.06 24.96 0.02
N LYS A 502 12.77 24.66 -0.21
CA LYS A 502 11.68 25.06 0.69
C LYS A 502 11.84 24.50 2.10
N ASP A 503 12.31 23.26 2.20
CA ASP A 503 12.53 22.57 3.47
C ASP A 503 13.80 23.05 4.21
N SER A 504 14.60 23.93 3.61
CA SER A 504 15.82 24.50 4.20
C SER A 504 15.58 25.79 4.98
N ASN A 505 14.37 26.36 4.86
CA ASN A 505 13.83 27.45 5.66
C ASN A 505 12.78 26.90 6.63
#